data_AF-A0A5C8JZ22-F1
#
_entry.id   AF-A0A5C8JZ22-F1
#
_cell.length_a   1.000
_cell.length_b   1.000
_cell.length_c   1.000
_cell.angle_alpha   90.00
_cell.angle_beta   90.00
_cell.angle_gamma   90.00
#
_symmetry.space_group_name_H-M   'P 1'
#
loop_
_entity.id
_entity.type
_entity.pdbx_description
1 polymer ?
#
loop_
_entity_poly.entity_id
_entity_poly.type
_entity_poly.pdbx_seq_one_letter_code
_entity_poly.pdbx_strand_id
1 'polypeptide(L)'
;MAKLEQVLPDRLRRRIRALHAATVSLAPGGPAVPAETLTAVATACRDRLRLRFDYRTHDGSVRMRDVEPYRLVHTGRRWYLIGWDVERDDWRTFRVDRLALRTPGGPRFTPREAPPASMVPKGVDTALMRHRARVTVHAPASVIAPHLPESVLVESAGDRTCVVHAGGETPMRLALHILALDADFTVDDPPELLEALRTLSARAEVTALGTGEQHSQQGGTS
;
A
#
# COMPACT_ATOMS: atom_id res chain seq x y z
N MET A 1 -6.03 -22.44 -31.68
CA MET A 1 -6.74 -21.17 -31.88
C MET A 1 -7.62 -20.91 -30.65
N ALA A 2 -7.33 -19.87 -29.87
CA ALA A 2 -8.25 -19.31 -28.88
C ALA A 2 -7.89 -17.83 -28.68
N LYS A 3 -8.83 -16.95 -29.04
CA LYS A 3 -8.78 -15.49 -28.91
C LYS A 3 -8.59 -15.09 -27.45
N LEU A 4 -7.45 -14.48 -27.12
CA LEU A 4 -7.28 -13.71 -25.88
C LEU A 4 -7.58 -12.21 -26.13
N GLU A 5 -8.60 -11.95 -26.95
CA GLU A 5 -9.28 -10.66 -27.04
C GLU A 5 -10.40 -10.63 -26.00
N GLN A 6 -10.05 -10.51 -24.72
CA GLN A 6 -10.93 -9.86 -23.75
C GLN A 6 -10.13 -8.83 -22.95
N VAL A 7 -9.64 -7.88 -23.75
CA VAL A 7 -9.24 -6.54 -23.36
C VAL A 7 -10.36 -5.94 -22.51
N LEU A 8 -9.99 -5.34 -21.38
CA LEU A 8 -10.83 -4.66 -20.38
C LEU A 8 -12.25 -4.28 -20.86
N PRO A 9 -13.31 -4.56 -20.06
CA PRO A 9 -14.69 -4.27 -20.41
C PRO A 9 -14.88 -2.85 -20.97
N ASP A 10 -15.60 -2.72 -22.09
CA ASP A 10 -15.80 -1.44 -22.80
C ASP A 10 -16.32 -0.31 -21.90
N ARG A 11 -17.06 -0.68 -20.85
CA ARG A 11 -17.58 0.25 -19.85
C ARG A 11 -16.46 0.92 -19.04
N LEU A 12 -15.38 0.21 -18.73
CA LEU A 12 -14.24 0.75 -17.99
C LEU A 12 -13.31 1.56 -18.91
N ARG A 13 -13.15 1.12 -20.17
CA ARG A 13 -12.42 1.86 -21.22
C ARG A 13 -13.05 3.24 -21.51
N ARG A 14 -14.39 3.28 -21.62
CA ARG A 14 -15.14 4.54 -21.76
C ARG A 14 -15.00 5.44 -20.52
N ARG A 15 -14.99 4.86 -19.32
CA ARG A 15 -14.85 5.60 -18.05
C ARG A 15 -13.46 6.22 -17.87
N ILE A 16 -12.41 5.52 -18.30
CA ILE A 16 -11.02 6.04 -18.31
C ILE A 16 -10.86 7.14 -19.37
N ARG A 17 -11.42 6.97 -20.58
CA ARG A 17 -11.41 8.03 -21.61
C ARG A 17 -12.17 9.27 -21.19
N ALA A 18 -13.34 9.11 -20.55
CA ALA A 18 -14.13 10.21 -20.03
C ALA A 18 -13.41 10.96 -18.89
N LEU A 19 -12.69 10.24 -18.02
CA LEU A 19 -11.85 10.85 -16.98
C LEU A 19 -10.73 11.68 -17.61
N HIS A 20 -10.02 11.15 -18.61
CA HIS A 20 -8.98 11.90 -19.35
C HIS A 20 -9.53 13.13 -20.07
N ALA A 21 -10.71 13.04 -20.68
CA ALA A 21 -11.34 14.17 -21.37
C ALA A 21 -11.79 15.28 -20.42
N ALA A 22 -12.03 14.95 -19.14
CA ALA A 22 -12.50 15.89 -18.12
C ALA A 22 -11.38 16.41 -17.19
N THR A 23 -10.16 15.87 -17.27
CA THR A 23 -9.03 16.32 -16.44
C THR A 23 -8.01 17.12 -17.25
N VAL A 24 -7.94 18.43 -17.00
CA VAL A 24 -6.81 19.27 -17.43
C VAL A 24 -5.67 19.06 -16.45
N SER A 25 -4.56 18.48 -16.91
CA SER A 25 -3.35 18.35 -16.10
C SER A 25 -2.59 19.68 -16.11
N LEU A 26 -2.51 20.34 -14.95
CA LEU A 26 -1.81 21.61 -14.77
C LEU A 26 -0.28 21.38 -14.59
N ALA A 27 0.35 20.68 -15.53
CA ALA A 27 1.82 20.56 -15.59
C ALA A 27 2.28 20.31 -17.05
N PRO A 28 3.08 21.20 -17.65
CA PRO A 28 3.57 20.99 -19.00
C PRO A 28 4.77 20.01 -19.00
N GLY A 29 4.77 19.04 -19.93
CA GLY A 29 6.02 18.57 -20.58
C GLY A 29 6.73 17.32 -20.05
N GLY A 30 6.02 16.20 -19.83
CA GLY A 30 6.66 14.87 -19.70
C GLY A 30 6.29 13.95 -20.87
N PRO A 31 7.14 12.96 -21.26
CA PRO A 31 6.73 11.95 -22.23
C PRO A 31 5.49 11.24 -21.71
N ALA A 32 4.39 11.32 -22.46
CA ALA A 32 3.14 10.67 -22.09
C ALA A 32 3.33 9.16 -22.17
N VAL A 33 3.15 8.45 -21.04
CA VAL A 33 3.07 6.99 -21.04
C VAL A 33 1.71 6.59 -21.61
N PRO A 34 1.65 5.73 -22.65
CA PRO A 34 0.37 5.25 -23.17
C PRO A 34 -0.46 4.57 -22.09
N ALA A 35 -1.78 4.83 -22.06
CA ALA A 35 -2.68 4.26 -21.05
C ALA A 35 -2.69 2.72 -21.10
N GLU A 36 -2.49 2.16 -22.28
CA GLU A 36 -2.37 0.72 -22.52
C GLU A 36 -1.16 0.13 -21.78
N THR A 37 -0.03 0.86 -21.76
CA THR A 37 1.18 0.43 -21.04
C THR A 37 0.95 0.45 -19.54
N LEU A 38 0.37 1.53 -19.00
CA LEU A 38 0.04 1.62 -17.57
C LEU A 38 -0.93 0.51 -17.15
N THR A 39 -1.93 0.23 -17.98
CA THR A 39 -2.92 -0.80 -17.72
C THR A 39 -2.31 -2.20 -17.76
N ALA A 40 -1.42 -2.47 -18.71
CA ALA A 40 -0.72 -3.75 -18.79
C ALA A 40 0.21 -3.98 -17.59
N VAL A 41 0.97 -2.97 -17.18
CA VAL A 41 1.83 -3.03 -15.98
C VAL A 41 0.99 -3.25 -14.72
N ALA A 42 -0.08 -2.46 -14.52
CA ALA A 42 -0.97 -2.60 -13.37
C ALA A 42 -1.63 -4.00 -13.31
N THR A 43 -2.02 -4.54 -14.47
CA THR A 43 -2.58 -5.89 -14.59
C THR A 43 -1.55 -6.94 -14.16
N ALA A 44 -0.30 -6.81 -14.60
CA ALA A 44 0.77 -7.72 -14.22
C ALA A 44 1.10 -7.70 -12.72
N CYS A 45 1.08 -6.51 -12.08
CA CYS A 45 1.19 -6.39 -10.62
C CYS A 45 0.06 -7.16 -9.92
N ARG A 46 -1.20 -6.94 -10.32
CA ARG A 46 -2.38 -7.57 -9.72
C ARG A 46 -2.37 -9.09 -9.88
N ASP A 47 -2.08 -9.55 -11.09
CA ASP A 47 -2.16 -10.97 -11.46
C ASP A 47 -0.88 -11.73 -11.13
N ARG A 48 0.13 -11.04 -10.55
CA ARG A 48 1.43 -11.59 -10.16
C ARG A 48 2.12 -12.27 -11.33
N LEU A 49 2.15 -11.57 -12.47
CA LEU A 49 2.81 -12.01 -13.70
C LEU A 49 4.11 -11.24 -13.87
N ARG A 50 5.19 -11.96 -14.19
CA ARG A 50 6.48 -11.32 -14.53
C ARG A 50 6.32 -10.46 -15.78
N LEU A 51 6.94 -9.29 -15.75
CA LEU A 51 7.01 -8.38 -16.89
C LEU A 51 8.35 -8.54 -17.59
N ARG A 52 8.27 -8.76 -18.91
CA ARG A 52 9.43 -8.67 -19.80
C ARG A 52 9.33 -7.36 -20.57
N PHE A 53 10.38 -6.57 -20.56
CA PHE A 53 10.40 -5.30 -21.29
C PHE A 53 11.81 -4.91 -21.69
N ASP A 54 11.92 -4.17 -22.80
CA ASP A 54 13.15 -3.46 -23.14
C ASP A 54 13.20 -2.16 -22.35
N TYR A 55 14.30 -1.93 -21.63
CA TYR A 55 14.50 -0.76 -20.82
C TYR A 55 15.63 0.09 -21.36
N ARG A 56 15.32 1.35 -21.67
CA ARG A 56 16.32 2.34 -22.08
C ARG A 56 16.98 2.96 -20.84
N THR A 57 18.26 2.67 -20.65
CA THR A 57 19.08 3.23 -19.57
C THR A 57 19.50 4.66 -19.87
N HIS A 58 20.13 5.33 -18.89
CA HIS A 58 20.49 6.74 -19.02
C HIS A 58 21.58 7.00 -20.07
N ASP A 59 22.48 6.05 -20.25
CA ASP A 59 23.52 6.01 -21.29
C ASP A 59 22.98 5.70 -22.71
N GLY A 60 21.65 5.55 -22.86
CA GLY A 60 21.02 5.25 -24.13
C GLY A 60 21.02 3.77 -24.51
N SER A 61 21.68 2.89 -23.74
CA SER A 61 21.64 1.46 -24.00
C SER A 61 20.24 0.91 -23.76
N VAL A 62 19.85 -0.10 -24.56
CA VAL A 62 18.58 -0.80 -24.38
C VAL A 62 18.91 -2.20 -23.88
N ARG A 63 18.34 -2.58 -22.73
CA ARG A 63 18.51 -3.91 -22.17
C ARG A 63 17.18 -4.53 -21.85
N MET A 64 17.02 -5.80 -22.20
CA MET A 64 15.86 -6.57 -21.80
C MET A 64 15.89 -6.78 -20.28
N ARG A 65 14.75 -6.65 -19.65
CA ARG A 65 14.53 -6.87 -18.22
C ARG A 65 13.40 -7.85 -18.03
N ASP A 66 13.60 -8.75 -17.08
CA ASP A 66 12.58 -9.67 -16.61
C ASP A 66 12.38 -9.40 -15.11
N VAL A 67 11.21 -8.86 -14.78
CA VAL A 67 10.95 -8.25 -13.47
C VAL A 67 9.70 -8.86 -12.88
N GLU A 68 9.74 -9.17 -11.59
CA GLU A 68 8.55 -9.47 -10.79
C GLU A 68 7.95 -8.13 -10.33
N PRO A 69 6.87 -7.63 -10.97
CA PRO A 69 6.35 -6.31 -10.66
C PRO A 69 5.71 -6.29 -9.27
N TYR A 70 6.11 -5.35 -8.43
CA TYR A 70 5.50 -5.13 -7.12
C TYR A 70 4.43 -4.05 -7.20
N ARG A 71 4.78 -2.86 -7.73
CA ARG A 71 3.83 -1.75 -7.76
C ARG A 71 4.12 -0.70 -8.82
N LEU A 72 3.04 -0.13 -9.37
CA LEU A 72 3.07 1.05 -10.21
C LEU A 72 2.76 2.31 -9.36
N VAL A 73 3.64 3.29 -9.41
CA VAL A 73 3.66 4.47 -8.54
C VAL A 73 3.72 5.73 -9.39
N HIS A 74 2.93 6.75 -9.03
CA HIS A 74 3.01 8.09 -9.63
C HIS A 74 3.65 9.07 -8.65
N THR A 75 4.73 9.74 -9.04
CA THR A 75 5.44 10.70 -8.17
C THR A 75 5.01 12.15 -8.41
N GLY A 76 3.77 12.37 -8.89
CA GLY A 76 3.25 13.69 -9.28
C GLY A 76 3.72 14.20 -10.65
N ARG A 77 4.83 13.67 -11.18
CA ARG A 77 5.40 14.05 -12.50
C ARG A 77 5.56 12.89 -13.46
N ARG A 78 5.83 11.68 -12.95
CA ARG A 78 6.22 10.51 -13.77
C ARG A 78 5.73 9.22 -13.10
N TRP A 79 5.55 8.21 -13.93
CA TRP A 79 5.19 6.85 -13.51
C TRP A 79 6.45 5.98 -13.34
N TYR A 80 6.48 5.25 -12.24
CA TYR A 80 7.56 4.33 -11.88
C TYR A 80 6.98 2.96 -11.51
N LEU A 81 7.63 1.90 -11.98
CA LEU A 81 7.41 0.52 -11.56
C LEU A 81 8.47 0.15 -10.53
N ILE A 82 8.05 -0.25 -9.34
CA ILE A 82 8.89 -0.94 -8.36
C ILE A 82 8.75 -2.43 -8.64
N GLY A 83 9.86 -3.14 -8.76
CA GLY A 83 9.86 -4.57 -8.98
C GLY A 83 11.19 -5.23 -8.66
N TRP A 84 11.15 -6.54 -8.45
CA TRP A 84 12.35 -7.35 -8.29
C TRP A 84 12.93 -7.67 -9.66
N ASP A 85 14.14 -7.20 -9.94
CA ASP A 85 14.87 -7.51 -11.16
C ASP A 85 15.50 -8.90 -11.02
N VAL A 86 14.97 -9.88 -11.73
CA VAL A 86 15.37 -11.29 -11.58
C VAL A 86 16.82 -11.51 -11.99
N GLU A 87 17.33 -10.75 -12.96
CA GLU A 87 18.72 -10.85 -13.41
C GLU A 87 19.69 -10.24 -12.38
N ARG A 88 19.24 -9.20 -11.66
CA ARG A 88 20.06 -8.47 -10.70
C ARG A 88 19.89 -8.93 -9.26
N ASP A 89 18.90 -9.78 -9.02
CA ASP A 89 18.52 -10.30 -7.70
C ASP A 89 18.34 -9.18 -6.66
N ASP A 90 17.66 -8.11 -7.07
CA ASP A 90 17.51 -6.91 -6.24
C ASP A 90 16.24 -6.11 -6.59
N TRP A 91 15.76 -5.33 -5.62
CA TRP A 91 14.68 -4.36 -5.78
C TRP A 91 15.13 -3.17 -6.62
N ARG A 92 14.37 -2.85 -7.67
CA ARG A 92 14.66 -1.73 -8.55
C ARG A 92 13.42 -0.93 -8.91
N THR A 93 13.66 0.34 -9.19
CA THR A 93 12.64 1.25 -9.74
C THR A 93 12.90 1.49 -11.22
N PHE A 94 11.89 1.28 -12.04
CA PHE A 94 11.90 1.47 -13.48
C PHE A 94 10.97 2.59 -13.89
N ARG A 95 11.46 3.52 -14.70
CA ARG A 95 10.63 4.56 -15.28
C ARG A 95 9.76 4.01 -16.39
N VAL A 96 8.45 4.17 -16.28
CA VAL A 96 7.51 3.56 -17.24
C VAL A 96 7.58 4.23 -18.61
N ASP A 97 7.98 5.50 -18.68
CA ASP A 97 8.25 6.18 -19.96
C ASP A 97 9.51 5.68 -20.69
N ARG A 98 10.29 4.79 -20.06
CA ARG A 98 11.54 4.22 -20.62
C ARG A 98 11.45 2.72 -20.90
N LEU A 99 10.33 2.08 -20.61
CA LEU A 99 10.11 0.68 -20.89
C LEU A 99 9.27 0.47 -22.16
N ALA A 100 9.58 -0.58 -22.90
CA ALA A 100 8.74 -1.11 -23.97
C ALA A 100 8.38 -2.56 -23.64
N LEU A 101 7.10 -2.82 -23.35
CA LEU A 101 6.62 -4.14 -22.95
C LEU A 101 6.81 -5.17 -24.07
N ARG A 102 7.23 -6.37 -23.70
CA ARG A 102 7.32 -7.53 -24.60
C ARG A 102 6.16 -8.49 -24.36
N THR A 103 5.68 -9.08 -25.44
CA THR A 103 4.69 -10.15 -25.43
C THR A 103 5.28 -11.44 -26.03
N PRO A 104 4.99 -12.62 -25.46
CA PRO A 104 4.24 -12.82 -24.22
C PRO A 104 5.03 -12.32 -22.99
N GLY A 105 4.30 -12.00 -21.93
CA GLY A 105 4.89 -11.71 -20.62
C GLY A 105 5.63 -12.91 -20.02
N GLY A 106 6.16 -12.73 -18.81
CA GLY A 106 6.76 -13.83 -18.05
C GLY A 106 5.71 -14.65 -17.27
N PRO A 107 6.14 -15.75 -16.63
CA PRO A 107 5.26 -16.62 -15.85
C PRO A 107 4.74 -15.94 -14.58
N ARG A 108 3.79 -16.60 -13.90
CA ARG A 108 3.37 -16.18 -12.55
C ARG A 108 4.51 -16.35 -11.56
N PHE A 109 4.50 -15.54 -10.49
CA PHE A 109 5.46 -15.63 -9.40
C PHE A 109 4.76 -15.59 -8.03
N THR A 110 5.47 -16.10 -7.02
CA THR A 110 5.06 -15.93 -5.62
C THR A 110 5.64 -14.61 -5.11
N PRO A 111 4.84 -13.69 -4.56
CA PRO A 111 5.34 -12.40 -4.07
C PRO A 111 6.45 -12.57 -3.04
N ARG A 112 7.51 -11.77 -3.20
CA ARG A 112 8.60 -11.66 -2.23
C ARG A 112 8.20 -10.79 -1.05
N GLU A 113 9.02 -10.81 -0.01
CA GLU A 113 8.95 -9.83 1.08
C GLU A 113 9.07 -8.40 0.53
N ALA A 114 8.40 -7.44 1.17
CA ALA A 114 8.25 -6.09 0.63
C ALA A 114 9.59 -5.39 0.33
N PRO A 115 9.64 -4.50 -0.68
CA PRO A 115 10.82 -3.66 -0.93
C PRO A 115 11.15 -2.77 0.27
N PRO A 116 12.38 -2.23 0.34
CA PRO A 116 12.73 -1.20 1.32
C PRO A 116 11.72 -0.04 1.30
N ALA A 117 11.31 0.44 2.47
CA ALA A 117 10.27 1.48 2.61
C ALA A 117 10.61 2.78 1.86
N SER A 118 11.91 3.10 1.72
CA SER A 118 12.41 4.27 0.97
C SER A 118 12.08 4.25 -0.52
N MET A 119 11.78 3.08 -1.10
CA MET A 119 11.44 2.93 -2.52
C MET A 119 9.95 3.16 -2.78
N VAL A 120 9.09 3.03 -1.76
CA VAL A 120 7.63 3.15 -1.89
C VAL A 120 7.19 4.50 -1.34
N PRO A 121 6.50 5.36 -2.12
CA PRO A 121 5.99 6.60 -1.56
C PRO A 121 5.00 6.36 -0.43
N LYS A 122 5.02 7.27 0.54
CA LYS A 122 4.17 7.22 1.72
C LYS A 122 2.69 7.11 1.33
N GLY A 123 1.95 6.29 2.06
CA GLY A 123 0.51 6.08 1.91
C GLY A 123 0.11 5.10 0.81
N VAL A 124 0.99 4.79 -0.14
CA VAL A 124 0.64 3.87 -1.24
C VAL A 124 0.47 2.44 -0.73
N ASP A 125 1.23 2.01 0.27
CA ASP A 125 1.10 0.67 0.88
C ASP A 125 -0.26 0.48 1.50
N THR A 126 -0.62 1.37 2.43
CA THR A 126 -1.95 1.42 3.03
C THR A 126 -3.05 1.46 1.98
N ALA A 127 -2.93 2.30 0.95
CA ALA A 127 -4.00 2.52 -0.03
C ALA A 127 -4.40 1.26 -0.82
N LEU A 128 -3.48 0.28 -0.95
CA LEU A 128 -3.74 -1.00 -1.61
C LEU A 128 -4.25 -2.10 -0.67
N MET A 129 -4.19 -1.88 0.64
CA MET A 129 -4.71 -2.84 1.60
C MET A 129 -6.24 -2.91 1.49
N ARG A 130 -6.77 -4.12 1.71
CA ARG A 130 -8.21 -4.38 1.62
C ARG A 130 -8.99 -3.57 2.64
N HIS A 131 -8.46 -3.48 3.87
CA HIS A 131 -9.05 -2.71 4.95
C HIS A 131 -8.17 -1.50 5.22
N ARG A 132 -8.79 -0.33 5.26
CA ARG A 132 -8.13 0.96 5.41
C ARG A 132 -9.01 1.90 6.21
N ALA A 133 -8.39 2.81 6.95
CA ALA A 133 -9.09 3.84 7.69
C ALA A 133 -8.26 5.12 7.78
N ARG A 134 -8.96 6.25 7.87
CA ARG A 134 -8.37 7.54 8.21
C ARG A 134 -8.57 7.76 9.70
N VAL A 135 -7.47 7.74 10.46
CA VAL A 135 -7.52 7.80 11.92
C VAL A 135 -7.07 9.17 12.38
N THR A 136 -7.92 9.88 13.12
CA THR A 136 -7.52 11.11 13.79
C THR A 136 -6.85 10.74 15.10
N VAL A 137 -5.57 11.06 15.24
CA VAL A 137 -4.80 10.79 16.44
C VAL A 137 -4.68 12.10 17.22
N HIS A 138 -4.96 12.06 18.52
CA HIS A 138 -4.92 13.20 19.42
C HIS A 138 -3.49 13.47 19.94
N ALA A 139 -2.53 13.43 19.02
CA ALA A 139 -1.13 13.76 19.24
C ALA A 139 -0.53 14.46 18.01
N PRO A 140 0.54 15.27 18.16
CA PRO A 140 1.22 15.90 17.04
C PRO A 140 1.83 14.88 16.07
N ALA A 141 1.86 15.21 14.77
CA ALA A 141 2.48 14.37 13.75
C ALA A 141 3.97 14.08 14.03
N SER A 142 4.68 15.03 14.66
CA SER A 142 6.08 14.88 15.06
C SER A 142 6.31 13.82 16.14
N VAL A 143 5.29 13.51 16.94
CA VAL A 143 5.32 12.44 17.95
C VAL A 143 4.96 11.10 17.32
N ILE A 144 3.94 11.07 16.47
CA ILE A 144 3.42 9.81 15.91
C ILE A 144 4.28 9.26 14.76
N ALA A 145 4.71 10.11 13.83
CA ALA A 145 5.40 9.67 12.61
C ALA A 145 6.71 8.89 12.86
N PRO A 146 7.56 9.23 13.87
CA PRO A 146 8.79 8.48 14.15
C PRO A 146 8.58 7.03 14.62
N HIS A 147 7.40 6.69 15.15
CA HIS A 147 7.08 5.34 15.62
C HIS A 147 6.46 4.46 14.53
N LEU A 148 6.24 5.01 13.33
CA LEU A 148 5.61 4.32 12.22
C LEU A 148 6.61 3.96 11.12
N PRO A 149 6.35 2.89 10.35
CA PRO A 149 7.08 2.64 9.12
C PRO A 149 7.00 3.86 8.19
N GLU A 150 8.11 4.16 7.49
CA GLU A 150 8.17 5.33 6.59
C GLU A 150 7.10 5.33 5.50
N SER A 151 6.58 4.15 5.13
CA SER A 151 5.54 3.98 4.11
C SER A 151 4.14 4.39 4.58
N VAL A 152 3.91 4.63 5.87
CA VAL A 152 2.63 5.13 6.39
C VAL A 152 2.53 6.64 6.18
N LEU A 153 1.41 7.10 5.61
CA LEU A 153 1.15 8.53 5.43
C LEU A 153 0.58 9.11 6.74
N VAL A 154 1.23 10.17 7.22
CA VAL A 154 0.80 10.97 8.36
C VAL A 154 0.68 12.42 7.92
N GLU A 155 -0.51 13.00 8.09
CA GLU A 155 -0.79 14.40 7.78
C GLU A 155 -0.92 15.18 9.08
N SER A 156 -0.29 16.36 9.17
CA SER A 156 -0.56 17.27 10.28
C SER A 156 -1.96 17.87 10.13
N ALA A 157 -2.74 17.82 11.21
CA ALA A 157 -4.09 18.39 11.27
C ALA A 157 -4.22 19.53 12.30
N GLY A 158 -3.10 19.92 12.92
CA GLY A 158 -3.00 20.95 13.95
C GLY A 158 -1.77 20.72 14.83
N ASP A 159 -1.59 21.58 15.84
CA ASP A 159 -0.42 21.51 16.72
C ASP A 159 -0.41 20.28 17.63
N ARG A 160 -1.58 19.68 17.86
CA ARG A 160 -1.80 18.55 18.77
C ARG A 160 -2.52 17.36 18.13
N THR A 161 -2.74 17.41 16.83
CA THR A 161 -3.53 16.39 16.12
C THR A 161 -2.88 16.05 14.79
N CYS A 162 -2.93 14.79 14.44
CA CYS A 162 -2.53 14.32 13.12
C CYS A 162 -3.51 13.28 12.60
N VAL A 163 -3.42 13.04 11.31
CA VAL A 163 -4.23 12.05 10.62
C VAL A 163 -3.31 10.97 10.09
N VAL A 164 -3.53 9.73 10.53
CA VAL A 164 -2.79 8.55 10.08
C VAL A 164 -3.65 7.78 9.09
N HIS A 165 -3.07 7.49 7.92
CA HIS A 165 -3.69 6.59 6.94
C HIS A 165 -3.23 5.17 7.22
N ALA A 166 -4.05 4.43 7.96
CA ALA A 166 -3.75 3.07 8.42
C ALA A 166 -4.37 2.01 7.51
N GLY A 167 -3.68 0.87 7.36
CA GLY A 167 -4.12 -0.26 6.56
C GLY A 167 -3.91 -1.60 7.26
N GLY A 168 -4.67 -2.62 6.84
CA GLY A 168 -4.50 -3.99 7.28
C GLY A 168 -5.10 -5.02 6.32
N GLU A 169 -4.59 -6.26 6.39
CA GLU A 169 -5.09 -7.41 5.61
C GLU A 169 -6.47 -7.87 6.08
N THR A 170 -6.79 -7.62 7.35
CA THR A 170 -8.08 -7.88 8.00
C THR A 170 -8.48 -6.70 8.89
N PRO A 171 -9.77 -6.54 9.25
CA PRO A 171 -10.19 -5.49 10.18
C PRO A 171 -9.48 -5.58 11.54
N MET A 172 -9.25 -6.81 12.03
CA MET A 172 -8.53 -7.06 13.29
C MET A 172 -7.07 -6.60 13.22
N ARG A 173 -6.38 -6.85 12.09
CA ARG A 173 -4.99 -6.42 11.94
C ARG A 173 -4.89 -4.89 11.84
N LEU A 174 -5.82 -4.27 11.13
CA LEU A 174 -5.94 -2.81 11.09
C LEU A 174 -6.16 -2.22 12.49
N ALA A 175 -7.08 -2.78 13.27
CA ALA A 175 -7.34 -2.36 14.65
C ALA A 175 -6.08 -2.45 15.53
N LEU A 176 -5.32 -3.54 15.43
CA LEU A 176 -4.06 -3.69 16.17
C LEU A 176 -3.00 -2.67 15.75
N HIS A 177 -2.88 -2.35 14.45
CA HIS A 177 -1.96 -1.30 13.99
C HIS A 177 -2.35 0.08 14.55
N ILE A 178 -3.65 0.36 14.67
CA ILE A 178 -4.15 1.62 15.23
C ILE A 178 -3.88 1.70 16.73
N LEU A 179 -4.13 0.62 17.48
CA LEU A 179 -3.84 0.56 18.92
C LEU A 179 -2.34 0.70 19.20
N ALA A 180 -1.48 0.19 18.32
CA ALA A 180 -0.02 0.31 18.44
C ALA A 180 0.50 1.75 18.27
N LEU A 181 -0.35 2.72 17.91
CA LEU A 181 0.00 4.15 17.89
C LEU A 181 0.23 4.72 19.29
N ASP A 182 -0.23 4.02 20.34
CA ASP A 182 -0.04 4.39 21.75
C ASP A 182 -0.48 5.84 22.07
N ALA A 183 -1.61 6.24 21.47
CA ALA A 183 -2.20 7.56 21.67
C ALA A 183 -3.72 7.47 21.53
N ASP A 184 -4.43 8.40 22.17
CA ASP A 184 -5.88 8.51 21.98
C ASP A 184 -6.20 8.82 20.51
N PHE A 185 -7.25 8.18 19.99
CA PHE A 185 -7.64 8.34 18.59
C PHE A 185 -9.15 8.33 18.40
N THR A 186 -9.57 8.79 17.23
CA THR A 186 -10.96 8.73 16.76
C THR A 186 -10.98 8.18 15.34
N VAL A 187 -11.91 7.26 15.11
CA VAL A 187 -12.16 6.64 13.81
C VAL A 187 -13.65 6.33 13.68
N ASP A 188 -14.25 6.72 12.55
CA ASP A 188 -15.70 6.59 12.31
C ASP A 188 -16.03 5.50 11.28
N ASP A 189 -15.05 5.11 10.47
CA ASP A 189 -15.20 4.13 9.39
C ASP A 189 -13.91 3.31 9.17
N PRO A 190 -14.01 2.11 8.60
CA PRO A 190 -15.24 1.39 8.21
C PRO A 190 -15.89 0.63 9.38
N PRO A 191 -17.19 0.24 9.32
CA PRO A 191 -17.89 -0.45 10.40
C PRO A 191 -17.20 -1.73 10.89
N GLU A 192 -16.58 -2.49 9.99
CA GLU A 192 -15.86 -3.72 10.34
C GLU A 192 -14.63 -3.44 11.21
N LEU A 193 -14.01 -2.25 11.08
CA LEU A 193 -12.95 -1.81 11.98
C LEU A 193 -13.51 -1.48 13.38
N LEU A 194 -14.65 -0.80 13.45
CA LEU A 194 -15.29 -0.48 14.74
C LEU A 194 -15.66 -1.76 15.50
N GLU A 195 -16.17 -2.77 14.81
CA GLU A 195 -16.43 -4.10 15.39
C GLU A 195 -15.17 -4.79 15.91
N ALA A 196 -14.07 -4.70 15.15
CA ALA A 196 -12.79 -5.24 15.57
C ALA A 196 -12.23 -4.53 16.82
N LEU A 197 -12.34 -3.20 16.89
CA LEU A 197 -11.93 -2.41 18.06
C LEU A 197 -12.78 -2.75 19.29
N ARG A 198 -14.10 -2.88 19.15
CA ARG A 198 -14.98 -3.34 20.25
C ARG A 198 -14.60 -4.73 20.75
N THR A 199 -14.27 -5.64 19.84
CA THR A 199 -13.81 -6.99 20.19
C THR A 199 -12.50 -6.95 20.98
N LEU A 200 -11.56 -6.11 20.61
CA LEU A 200 -10.29 -5.93 21.34
C LEU A 200 -10.51 -5.32 22.72
N SER A 201 -11.39 -4.30 22.84
CA SER A 201 -11.76 -3.71 24.14
C SER A 201 -12.31 -4.77 25.09
N ALA A 202 -13.30 -5.55 24.64
CA ALA A 202 -13.90 -6.60 25.45
C ALA A 202 -12.88 -7.66 25.90
N ARG A 203 -11.91 -8.02 25.05
CA ARG A 203 -10.84 -8.97 25.40
C ARG A 203 -9.86 -8.43 26.45
N ALA A 204 -9.51 -7.14 26.34
CA ALA A 204 -8.64 -6.49 27.31
C ALA A 204 -9.32 -6.40 28.68
N GLU A 205 -10.61 -6.09 28.72
CA GLU A 205 -11.41 -6.02 29.96
C GLU A 205 -11.50 -7.36 30.69
N VAL A 206 -11.73 -8.47 29.97
CA VAL A 206 -11.82 -9.81 30.58
C VAL A 206 -10.49 -10.26 31.21
N THR A 207 -9.35 -9.81 30.68
CA THR A 207 -8.02 -10.24 31.16
C THR A 207 -7.54 -9.43 32.37
N ALA A 208 -7.97 -8.16 32.50
CA ALA A 208 -7.58 -7.29 33.61
C ALA A 208 -8.12 -7.73 34.99
N LEU A 209 -9.08 -8.67 35.03
CA LEU A 209 -9.69 -9.20 36.25
C LEU A 209 -9.07 -10.52 36.74
N GLY A 210 -8.00 -11.01 36.11
CA GLY A 210 -7.40 -12.34 36.37
C GLY A 210 -6.42 -12.44 37.54
N THR A 211 -6.10 -11.37 38.26
CA THR A 211 -5.16 -11.41 39.40
C THR A 211 -5.62 -10.46 40.50
N GLY A 212 -6.39 -10.97 41.45
CA GLY A 212 -6.75 -10.15 42.61
C GLY A 212 -7.75 -10.71 43.62
N GLU A 213 -7.89 -12.03 43.82
CA GLU A 213 -8.66 -12.53 44.97
C GLU A 213 -7.91 -13.61 45.77
N GLN A 214 -7.39 -13.14 46.92
CA GLN A 214 -7.51 -13.71 48.26
C GLN A 214 -6.91 -15.11 48.55
N HIS A 215 -5.76 -15.08 49.25
CA HIS A 215 -5.52 -16.01 50.35
C HIS A 215 -5.20 -15.21 51.62
N SER A 216 -6.26 -14.69 52.24
CA SER A 216 -6.27 -14.32 53.65
C SER A 216 -6.99 -15.42 54.41
N GLN A 217 -6.27 -16.43 54.92
CA GLN A 217 -6.65 -17.09 56.17
C GLN A 217 -5.58 -18.06 56.72
N GLN A 218 -5.40 -17.93 58.04
CA GLN A 218 -4.79 -18.87 59.01
C GLN A 218 -3.26 -18.83 59.14
N GLY A 219 -2.66 -18.58 60.31
CA GLY A 219 -3.14 -18.45 61.69
C GLY A 219 -2.20 -17.50 62.47
N GLY A 220 -2.60 -16.87 63.56
CA GLY A 220 -3.12 -17.53 64.75
C GLY A 220 -2.05 -17.38 65.83
N THR A 221 -2.31 -16.45 66.75
CA THR A 221 -1.58 -16.20 68.00
C THR A 221 -1.27 -17.47 68.80
N SER A 222 -0.01 -17.64 69.21
CA SER A 222 0.44 -17.90 70.60
C SER A 222 1.95 -17.79 70.67
#